data_AF-A0A645IIC5-F1
#
_entry.id   AF-A0A645IIC5-F1
#
_cell.length_a   1.000
_cell.length_b   1.000
_cell.length_c   1.000
_cell.angle_alpha   90.00
_cell.angle_beta   90.00
_cell.angle_gamma   90.00
#
_symmetry.space_group_name_H-M   'P 1'
#
loop_
_entity.id
_entity.type
_entity.pdbx_description
1 polymer ?
#
loop_
_entity_poly.entity_id
_entity_poly.type
_entity_poly.pdbx_seq_one_letter_code
_entity_poly.pdbx_strand_id
1 'polypeptide(L)'
;MKPRVQIEIGCRSLIEPYSDRLITSLVDTQFREADFIEKPFSVPSVNPERTLLEKIFLLHEEFQKGQEKIRVDRLSRHLYDLYMLCHSEFKDKALNDEKLYREIVQHRFEFNKIADIDYSLHSAQTINPIPPDTIIKKWEQDYETMRLEMLYSENRPTFSEIIETLKKLKSEINSLNWTIAV
;
A
#
# COMPACT_ATOMS: atom_id res chain seq x y z
N MET A 1 3.51 -2.80 27.67
CA MET A 1 2.55 -3.66 26.95
C MET A 1 3.07 -5.09 26.96
N LYS A 2 2.23 -6.11 27.15
CA LYS A 2 2.63 -7.50 26.90
C LYS A 2 2.74 -7.73 25.38
N PRO A 3 3.68 -8.56 24.88
CA PRO A 3 3.73 -8.88 23.47
C PRO A 3 2.41 -9.54 23.07
N ARG A 4 1.75 -8.97 22.05
CA ARG A 4 0.47 -9.46 21.51
C ARG A 4 0.57 -9.53 20.00
N VAL A 5 0.04 -10.60 19.42
CA VAL A 5 -0.13 -10.74 17.96
C VAL A 5 -1.61 -10.56 17.66
N GLN A 6 -1.94 -9.55 16.86
CA GLN A 6 -3.30 -9.34 16.36
C GLN A 6 -3.43 -10.03 15.00
N ILE A 7 -4.39 -10.96 14.89
CA ILE A 7 -4.69 -11.68 13.66
C ILE A 7 -6.03 -11.19 13.14
N GLU A 8 -6.05 -10.71 11.89
CA GLU A 8 -7.26 -10.26 11.20
C GLU A 8 -7.59 -11.24 10.08
N ILE A 9 -8.83 -11.71 10.05
CA ILE A 9 -9.32 -12.68 9.07
C ILE A 9 -10.48 -12.03 8.32
N GLY A 10 -10.37 -11.90 6.99
CA GLY A 10 -11.39 -11.30 6.13
C GLY A 10 -11.86 -12.27 5.05
N CYS A 11 -13.18 -12.39 4.86
CA CYS A 11 -13.78 -13.25 3.84
C CYS A 11 -13.93 -12.58 2.46
N ARG A 12 -13.73 -11.27 2.38
CA ARG A 12 -13.89 -10.46 1.15
C ARG A 12 -12.57 -10.01 0.52
N SER A 13 -11.45 -10.46 1.07
CA SER A 13 -10.14 -10.13 0.55
C SER A 13 -9.86 -10.94 -0.70
N LEU A 14 -9.47 -10.27 -1.79
CA LEU A 14 -8.97 -10.95 -2.98
C LEU A 14 -7.64 -11.62 -2.63
N ILE A 15 -7.51 -12.95 -2.72
CA ILE A 15 -6.29 -13.65 -2.26
C ILE A 15 -5.25 -13.76 -3.39
N GLU A 16 -5.68 -13.56 -4.64
CA GLU A 16 -4.85 -13.70 -5.83
C GLU A 16 -4.47 -12.35 -6.47
N PRO A 17 -3.32 -12.26 -7.15
CA PRO A 17 -2.27 -13.28 -7.23
C PRO A 17 -1.42 -13.33 -5.94
N TYR A 18 -0.92 -14.53 -5.64
CA TYR A 18 0.01 -14.78 -4.54
C TYR A 18 1.20 -15.62 -5.03
N SER A 19 2.30 -15.53 -4.29
CA SER A 19 3.50 -16.34 -4.47
C SER A 19 4.00 -16.84 -3.12
N ASP A 20 4.57 -18.02 -3.13
CA ASP A 20 5.22 -18.58 -1.95
C ASP A 20 6.49 -17.80 -1.62
N ARG A 21 6.59 -17.36 -0.35
CA ARG A 21 7.75 -16.65 0.17
C ARG A 21 8.35 -17.42 1.33
N LEU A 22 9.65 -17.66 1.27
CA LEU A 22 10.41 -18.21 2.38
C LEU A 22 10.54 -17.15 3.47
N ILE A 23 10.05 -17.47 4.66
CA ILE A 23 10.15 -16.62 5.85
C ILE A 23 11.11 -17.28 6.84
N THR A 24 11.96 -16.45 7.45
CA THR A 24 12.92 -16.85 8.48
C THR A 24 12.72 -15.95 9.70
N SER A 25 12.81 -16.52 10.90
CA SER A 25 12.78 -15.73 12.13
C SER A 25 13.99 -14.81 12.22
N LEU A 26 13.78 -13.58 12.69
CA LEU A 26 14.89 -12.66 12.98
C LEU A 26 15.86 -13.27 14.00
N VAL A 27 15.34 -14.03 14.97
CA VAL A 27 16.16 -14.72 15.98
C VAL A 27 17.09 -15.74 15.30
N ASP A 28 16.57 -16.54 14.38
CA ASP A 28 17.38 -17.53 13.65
C ASP A 28 18.45 -16.87 12.78
N THR A 29 18.13 -15.71 12.19
CA THR A 29 19.13 -14.96 11.39
C THR A 29 20.26 -14.38 12.23
N GLN A 30 19.99 -14.04 13.49
CA GLN A 30 20.95 -13.45 14.43
C GLN A 30 21.75 -14.50 15.21
N PHE A 31 21.13 -15.64 15.56
CA PHE A 31 21.72 -16.71 16.38
C PHE A 31 21.91 -18.00 15.56
N ARG A 32 22.65 -17.91 14.45
CA ARG A 32 22.76 -18.99 13.43
C ARG A 32 23.32 -20.33 13.92
N GLU A 33 23.93 -20.37 15.10
CA GLU A 33 24.57 -21.55 15.68
C GLU A 33 23.83 -22.06 16.93
N ALA A 34 22.69 -21.48 17.29
CA ALA A 34 21.94 -21.88 18.47
C ALA A 34 21.12 -23.15 18.21
N ASP A 35 20.92 -23.97 19.24
CA ASP A 35 20.18 -25.24 19.14
C ASP A 35 18.67 -25.07 18.86
N PHE A 36 18.14 -23.86 19.01
CA PHE A 36 16.73 -23.54 18.82
C PHE A 36 16.39 -22.95 17.45
N ILE A 37 17.37 -22.88 16.52
CA ILE A 37 17.11 -22.34 15.19
C ILE A 37 16.16 -23.25 14.41
N GLU A 38 15.21 -22.63 13.71
CA GLU A 38 14.31 -23.33 12.81
C GLU A 38 14.70 -23.08 11.35
N LYS A 39 14.31 -24.01 10.47
CA LYS A 39 14.53 -23.82 9.03
C LYS A 39 13.55 -22.79 8.47
N PRO A 40 13.95 -22.01 7.45
CA PRO A 40 13.01 -21.17 6.71
C PRO A 40 11.83 -21.99 6.19
N PHE A 41 10.62 -21.43 6.27
CA PHE A 41 9.40 -22.09 5.83
C PHE A 41 8.65 -21.26 4.80
N SER A 42 7.90 -21.93 3.92
CA SER A 42 7.15 -21.28 2.85
C SER A 42 5.82 -20.74 3.37
N VAL A 43 5.51 -19.49 3.04
CA VAL A 43 4.23 -18.84 3.33
C VAL A 43 3.63 -18.27 2.05
N PRO A 44 2.40 -18.68 1.67
CA PRO A 44 1.67 -18.04 0.59
C PRO A 44 1.45 -16.56 0.91
N SER A 45 2.00 -15.70 0.08
CA SER A 45 2.00 -14.26 0.30
C SER A 45 1.47 -13.57 -0.94
N VAL A 46 0.50 -12.68 -0.74
CA VAL A 46 -0.02 -11.79 -1.78
C VAL A 46 1.13 -11.09 -2.49
N ASN A 47 1.06 -11.03 -3.82
CA ASN A 47 2.12 -10.42 -4.59
C ASN A 47 2.26 -8.90 -4.33
N PRO A 48 3.49 -8.34 -4.31
CA PRO A 48 3.68 -6.93 -4.01
C PRO A 48 3.10 -5.98 -5.08
N GLU A 49 3.04 -6.37 -6.36
CA GLU A 49 2.41 -5.56 -7.41
C GLU A 49 0.92 -5.32 -7.15
N ARG A 50 0.20 -6.34 -6.67
CA ARG A 50 -1.20 -6.21 -6.21
C ARG A 50 -1.29 -5.29 -5.00
N THR A 51 -0.38 -5.47 -4.03
CA THR A 51 -0.35 -4.62 -2.82
C THR A 51 -0.14 -3.14 -3.19
N LEU A 52 0.73 -2.85 -4.16
CA LEU A 52 0.94 -1.48 -4.66
C LEU A 52 -0.36 -0.89 -5.21
N LEU A 53 -1.07 -1.60 -6.09
CA LEU A 53 -2.34 -1.14 -6.66
C LEU A 53 -3.41 -0.95 -5.58
N GLU A 54 -3.54 -1.90 -4.65
CA GLU A 54 -4.50 -1.77 -3.54
C GLU A 54 -4.26 -0.55 -2.66
N LYS A 55 -2.99 -0.20 -2.41
CA LYS A 55 -2.62 0.99 -1.65
C LYS A 55 -2.91 2.27 -2.43
N ILE A 56 -2.65 2.29 -3.73
CA ILE A 56 -3.04 3.41 -4.61
C ILE A 56 -4.55 3.64 -4.52
N PHE A 57 -5.36 2.60 -4.71
CA PHE A 57 -6.82 2.74 -4.68
C PHE A 57 -7.33 3.11 -3.29
N LEU A 58 -6.80 2.53 -2.23
CA LEU A 58 -7.17 2.89 -0.86
C LEU A 58 -6.97 4.39 -0.60
N LEU A 59 -5.82 4.94 -1.02
CA LEU A 59 -5.51 6.36 -0.85
C LEU A 59 -6.36 7.23 -1.76
N HIS A 60 -6.51 6.84 -3.03
CA HIS A 60 -7.35 7.55 -3.98
C HIS A 60 -8.79 7.67 -3.47
N GLU A 61 -9.39 6.57 -3.02
CA GLU A 61 -10.72 6.54 -2.42
C GLU A 61 -10.80 7.37 -1.12
N GLU A 62 -9.79 7.28 -0.26
CA GLU A 62 -9.75 8.08 0.96
C GLU A 62 -9.76 9.58 0.64
N PHE A 63 -9.04 10.01 -0.40
CA PHE A 63 -8.92 11.42 -0.81
C PHE A 63 -10.07 11.93 -1.68
N GLN A 64 -10.96 11.06 -2.17
CA GLN A 64 -12.24 11.48 -2.75
C GLN A 64 -13.25 11.93 -1.68
N LYS A 65 -13.10 11.51 -0.43
CA LYS A 65 -14.02 11.87 0.64
C LYS A 65 -13.98 13.37 0.93
N GLY A 66 -15.10 13.92 1.40
CA GLY A 66 -15.13 15.29 1.92
C GLY A 66 -14.10 15.48 3.04
N GLN A 67 -13.50 16.66 3.13
CA GLN A 67 -12.34 16.96 3.99
C GLN A 67 -12.51 16.50 5.46
N GLU A 68 -13.70 16.62 6.03
CA GLU A 68 -14.00 16.21 7.42
C GLU A 68 -14.08 14.69 7.60
N LYS A 69 -14.34 13.95 6.52
CA LYS A 69 -14.43 12.48 6.52
C LYS A 69 -13.08 11.80 6.24
N ILE A 70 -12.05 12.54 5.83
CA ILE A 70 -10.73 11.97 5.55
C ILE A 70 -10.04 11.59 6.86
N ARG A 71 -9.73 10.30 6.98
CA ARG A 71 -8.99 9.76 8.12
C ARG A 71 -7.50 10.08 7.97
N VAL A 72 -6.84 10.35 9.09
CA VAL A 72 -5.40 10.67 9.13
C VAL A 72 -4.65 9.67 9.99
N ASP A 73 -5.15 9.40 11.21
CA ASP A 73 -4.46 8.59 12.21
C ASP A 73 -3.99 7.24 11.65
N ARG A 74 -2.67 7.03 11.67
CA ARG A 74 -1.95 5.84 11.24
C ARG A 74 -2.10 5.48 9.76
N LEU A 75 -2.67 6.34 8.92
CA LEU A 75 -2.85 6.07 7.49
C LEU A 75 -1.65 6.53 6.64
N SER A 76 -0.79 7.42 7.14
CA SER A 76 0.43 7.83 6.43
C SER A 76 1.38 6.66 6.15
N ARG A 77 1.28 5.56 6.90
CA ARG A 77 1.99 4.30 6.63
C ARG A 77 1.79 3.80 5.20
N HIS A 78 0.64 4.05 4.60
CA HIS A 78 0.36 3.61 3.24
C HIS A 78 1.11 4.43 2.20
N LEU A 79 1.44 5.69 2.50
CA LEU A 79 2.34 6.49 1.66
C LEU A 79 3.77 5.93 1.73
N TYR A 80 4.22 5.53 2.92
CA TYR A 80 5.51 4.86 3.09
C TYR A 80 5.58 3.51 2.39
N ASP A 81 4.54 2.67 2.55
CA ASP A 81 4.43 1.37 1.86
C ASP A 81 4.56 1.56 0.33
N LEU A 82 3.86 2.57 -0.24
CA LEU A 82 3.98 2.90 -1.66
C LEU A 82 5.37 3.38 -2.04
N TYR A 83 5.99 4.25 -1.24
CA TYR A 83 7.36 4.69 -1.49
C TYR A 83 8.31 3.49 -1.60
N MET A 84 8.24 2.53 -0.67
CA MET A 84 9.08 1.34 -0.68
C MET A 84 8.80 0.46 -1.92
N LEU A 85 7.52 0.25 -2.27
CA LEU A 85 7.14 -0.54 -3.43
C LEU A 85 7.55 0.13 -4.76
N CYS A 86 7.50 1.46 -4.84
CA CYS A 86 7.96 2.23 -6.00
C CYS A 86 9.47 2.10 -6.26
N HIS A 87 10.26 1.86 -5.21
CA HIS A 87 11.71 1.63 -5.30
C HIS A 87 12.07 0.15 -5.48
N SER A 88 11.11 -0.67 -5.89
CA SER A 88 11.29 -2.10 -6.17
C SER A 88 10.87 -2.43 -7.61
N GLU A 89 11.23 -3.63 -8.08
CA GLU A 89 10.81 -4.15 -9.39
C GLU A 89 9.28 -4.28 -9.54
N PHE A 90 8.54 -4.29 -8.42
CA PHE A 90 7.09 -4.53 -8.43
C PHE A 90 6.29 -3.33 -8.93
N LYS A 91 6.88 -2.13 -8.94
CA LYS A 91 6.27 -0.95 -9.57
C LYS A 91 5.99 -1.21 -11.05
N ASP A 92 7.02 -1.60 -11.79
CA ASP A 92 6.89 -1.81 -13.23
C ASP A 92 6.01 -3.03 -13.53
N LYS A 93 6.02 -4.07 -12.70
CA LYS A 93 5.08 -5.19 -12.84
C LYS A 93 3.63 -4.74 -12.73
N ALA A 94 3.31 -3.90 -11.74
CA ALA A 94 1.96 -3.37 -11.57
C ALA A 94 1.52 -2.44 -12.72
N LEU A 95 2.41 -1.56 -13.18
CA LEU A 95 2.11 -0.59 -14.24
C LEU A 95 2.09 -1.20 -15.65
N ASN A 96 2.51 -2.46 -15.80
CA ASN A 96 2.41 -3.22 -17.06
C ASN A 96 1.27 -4.26 -17.05
N ASP A 97 0.48 -4.34 -15.99
CA ASP A 97 -0.61 -5.32 -15.85
C ASP A 97 -1.99 -4.64 -15.73
N GLU A 98 -2.52 -4.23 -16.87
CA GLU A 98 -3.86 -3.63 -16.97
C GLU A 98 -4.96 -4.58 -16.46
N LYS A 99 -4.78 -5.88 -16.64
CA LYS A 99 -5.77 -6.89 -16.24
C LYS A 99 -5.87 -6.93 -14.72
N LEU A 100 -4.74 -7.03 -14.02
CA LEU A 100 -4.69 -6.98 -12.55
C LEU A 100 -5.29 -5.69 -12.01
N TYR A 101 -4.98 -4.55 -12.64
CA TYR A 101 -5.58 -3.27 -12.28
C TYR A 101 -7.11 -3.33 -12.36
N ARG A 102 -7.66 -3.77 -13.50
CA ARG A 102 -9.11 -3.89 -13.72
C ARG A 102 -9.78 -4.82 -12.71
N GLU A 103 -9.18 -5.98 -12.47
CA GLU A 103 -9.70 -6.98 -11.53
C GLU A 103 -9.78 -6.42 -10.10
N ILE A 104 -8.75 -5.70 -9.64
CA ILE A 104 -8.76 -5.10 -8.31
C ILE A 104 -9.85 -4.02 -8.20
N VAL A 105 -9.99 -3.16 -9.22
CA VAL A 105 -11.04 -2.11 -9.21
C VAL A 105 -12.43 -2.74 -9.20
N GLN A 106 -12.67 -3.74 -10.05
CA GLN A 106 -13.96 -4.44 -10.10
C GLN A 106 -14.29 -5.12 -8.76
N HIS A 107 -13.32 -5.85 -8.19
CA HIS A 107 -13.49 -6.51 -6.90
C HIS A 107 -13.82 -5.50 -5.79
N ARG A 108 -13.15 -4.34 -5.80
CA ARG A 108 -13.42 -3.26 -4.85
C ARG A 108 -14.83 -2.69 -5.01
N PHE A 109 -15.28 -2.48 -6.25
CA PHE A 109 -16.62 -1.98 -6.53
C PHE A 109 -17.71 -2.97 -6.10
N GLU A 110 -17.51 -4.27 -6.30
CA GLU A 110 -18.51 -5.30 -6.00
C GLU A 110 -18.56 -5.68 -4.52
N PHE A 111 -17.40 -5.86 -3.87
CA PHE A 111 -17.32 -6.47 -2.54
C PHE A 111 -16.96 -5.49 -1.41
N ASN A 112 -16.25 -4.41 -1.74
CA ASN A 112 -15.70 -3.45 -0.77
C ASN A 112 -16.15 -2.01 -1.05
N LYS A 113 -17.32 -1.84 -1.68
CA LYS A 113 -17.85 -0.53 -2.06
C LYS A 113 -17.93 0.39 -0.85
N ILE A 114 -17.29 1.56 -0.95
CA ILE A 114 -17.38 2.62 0.05
C ILE A 114 -18.46 3.61 -0.40
N ALA A 115 -19.34 4.00 0.53
CA ALA A 115 -20.34 5.03 0.26
C ALA A 115 -19.65 6.37 -0.06
N ASP A 116 -20.28 7.18 -0.92
CA ASP A 116 -19.79 8.49 -1.36
C ASP A 116 -18.47 8.48 -2.16
N ILE A 117 -18.06 7.32 -2.69
CA ILE A 117 -16.91 7.20 -3.60
C ILE A 117 -17.41 7.02 -5.04
N ASP A 118 -16.82 7.78 -5.95
CA ASP A 118 -17.06 7.65 -7.39
C ASP A 118 -16.01 6.72 -8.01
N TYR A 119 -16.43 5.47 -8.25
CA TYR A 119 -15.56 4.46 -8.85
C TYR A 119 -15.29 4.71 -10.34
N SER A 120 -16.05 5.58 -11.01
CA SER A 120 -15.73 5.98 -12.40
C SER A 120 -14.40 6.74 -12.49
N LEU A 121 -13.92 7.28 -11.36
CA LEU A 121 -12.62 7.94 -11.23
C LEU A 121 -11.45 6.97 -11.00
N HIS A 122 -11.66 5.65 -11.07
CA HIS A 122 -10.57 4.67 -10.99
C HIS A 122 -9.89 4.40 -12.34
N SER A 123 -10.26 5.12 -13.41
CA SER A 123 -9.46 5.14 -14.64
C SER A 123 -8.07 5.68 -14.38
N ALA A 124 -7.06 5.20 -15.13
CA ALA A 124 -5.67 5.54 -14.84
C ALA A 124 -5.43 7.06 -14.87
N GLN A 125 -6.12 7.79 -15.75
CA GLN A 125 -5.96 9.24 -15.92
C GLN A 125 -6.47 10.07 -14.71
N THR A 126 -7.35 9.50 -13.89
CA THR A 126 -8.01 10.18 -12.76
C THR A 126 -7.45 9.77 -11.39
N ILE A 127 -6.60 8.74 -11.35
CA ILE A 127 -5.97 8.29 -10.11
C ILE A 127 -5.14 9.40 -9.46
N ASN A 128 -5.27 9.49 -8.14
CA ASN A 128 -4.49 10.41 -7.33
C ASN A 128 -4.32 9.87 -5.89
N PRO A 129 -3.18 9.25 -5.56
CA PRO A 129 -2.89 8.74 -4.22
C PRO A 129 -2.23 9.80 -3.32
N ILE A 130 -2.32 11.09 -3.65
CA ILE A 130 -1.67 12.19 -2.92
C ILE A 130 -2.71 12.88 -2.03
N PRO A 131 -2.42 13.10 -0.73
CA PRO A 131 -3.31 13.83 0.16
C PRO A 131 -3.64 15.24 -0.39
N PRO A 132 -4.89 15.70 -0.31
CA PRO A 132 -5.25 17.08 -0.66
C PRO A 132 -4.49 18.12 0.18
N ASP A 133 -4.20 19.28 -0.41
CA ASP A 133 -3.47 20.37 0.26
C ASP A 133 -4.11 20.81 1.58
N THR A 134 -5.44 20.68 1.68
CA THR A 134 -6.21 21.03 2.89
C THR A 134 -5.88 20.16 4.10
N ILE A 135 -5.32 18.97 3.90
CA ILE A 135 -5.00 18.02 4.97
C ILE A 135 -3.56 17.48 4.91
N ILE A 136 -2.78 17.84 3.90
CA ILE A 136 -1.43 17.29 3.67
C ILE A 136 -0.51 17.47 4.88
N LYS A 137 -0.60 18.61 5.59
CA LYS A 137 0.16 18.86 6.83
C LYS A 137 -0.21 17.90 7.96
N LYS A 138 -1.47 17.46 8.04
CA LYS A 138 -1.90 16.48 9.05
C LYS A 138 -1.32 15.09 8.73
N TRP A 139 -1.28 14.73 7.46
CA TRP A 139 -0.63 13.49 6.99
C TRP A 139 0.89 13.50 7.19
N GLU A 140 1.53 14.66 7.02
CA GLU A 140 2.94 14.85 7.36
C GLU A 140 3.21 14.62 8.85
N GLN A 141 2.40 15.22 9.73
CA GLN A 141 2.52 15.01 11.18
C GLN A 141 2.30 13.55 11.61
N ASP A 142 1.32 12.88 11.00
CA ASP A 142 1.08 11.44 11.22
C ASP A 142 2.30 10.61 10.77
N TYR A 143 2.86 10.94 9.60
CA TYR A 143 4.06 10.27 9.09
C TYR A 143 5.26 10.47 10.01
N GLU A 144 5.50 11.69 10.49
CA GLU A 144 6.63 11.98 11.37
C GLU A 144 6.53 11.21 12.70
N THR A 145 5.32 11.11 13.26
CA THR A 145 5.05 10.29 14.45
C THR A 145 5.38 8.82 14.18
N MET A 146 4.84 8.26 13.09
CA MET A 146 5.13 6.88 12.69
C MET A 146 6.62 6.65 12.40
N ARG A 147 7.28 7.59 11.72
CA ARG A 147 8.69 7.50 11.35
C ARG A 147 9.57 7.39 12.58
N LEU A 148 9.26 8.12 13.64
CA LEU A 148 10.01 8.10 14.89
C LEU A 148 9.75 6.83 15.70
N GLU A 149 8.51 6.34 15.74
CA GLU A 149 8.11 5.23 16.59
C GLU A 149 8.36 3.84 15.98
N MET A 150 8.24 3.69 14.66
CA MET A 150 8.09 2.37 14.03
C MET A 150 9.21 1.97 13.07
N LEU A 151 9.95 2.93 12.51
CA LEU A 151 11.01 2.63 11.56
C LEU A 151 12.35 2.54 12.28
N TYR A 152 13.09 1.46 12.07
CA TYR A 152 14.41 1.24 12.70
C TYR A 152 15.60 1.42 11.73
N SER A 153 15.32 1.78 10.48
CA SER A 153 16.32 2.09 9.44
C SER A 153 16.99 3.44 9.68
N GLU A 154 18.27 3.58 9.34
CA GLU A 154 18.96 4.88 9.30
C GLU A 154 18.54 5.71 8.07
N ASN A 155 18.13 5.06 6.97
CA ASN A 155 17.70 5.68 5.73
C ASN A 155 16.17 5.73 5.64
N ARG A 156 15.53 6.56 6.49
CA ARG A 156 14.08 6.80 6.43
C ARG A 156 13.80 7.96 5.48
N PRO A 157 12.92 7.82 4.48
CA PRO A 157 12.58 8.93 3.61
C PRO A 157 11.88 10.02 4.43
N THR A 158 12.10 11.27 4.03
CA THR A 158 11.32 12.41 4.47
C THR A 158 9.92 12.35 3.85
N PHE A 159 8.96 13.04 4.46
CA PHE A 159 7.61 13.14 3.88
C PHE A 159 7.66 13.73 2.47
N SER A 160 8.53 14.73 2.24
CA SER A 160 8.75 15.34 0.93
C SER A 160 9.21 14.32 -0.12
N GLU A 161 10.19 13.46 0.19
CA GLU A 161 10.66 12.42 -0.73
C GLU A 161 9.56 11.40 -1.08
N ILE A 162 8.70 11.08 -0.12
CA ILE A 162 7.53 10.23 -0.35
C ILE A 162 6.58 10.91 -1.33
N ILE A 163 6.20 12.16 -1.07
CA ILE A 163 5.28 12.91 -1.94
C ILE A 163 5.84 13.09 -3.35
N GLU A 164 7.12 13.40 -3.50
CA GLU A 164 7.75 13.51 -4.82
C GLU A 164 7.76 12.17 -5.58
N THR A 165 7.97 11.05 -4.87
CA THR A 165 7.86 9.72 -5.46
C THR A 165 6.42 9.44 -5.93
N LEU A 166 5.42 9.79 -5.12
CA LEU A 166 4.01 9.61 -5.47
C LEU A 166 3.55 10.52 -6.60
N LYS A 167 4.11 11.72 -6.74
CA LYS A 167 3.87 12.60 -7.91
C LYS A 167 4.38 11.96 -9.20
N LYS A 168 5.58 11.37 -9.18
CA LYS A 168 6.11 10.63 -10.33
C LYS A 168 5.25 9.41 -10.65
N LEU A 169 4.93 8.60 -9.63
CA LEU A 169 4.04 7.45 -9.78
C LEU A 169 2.70 7.83 -10.40
N LYS A 170 2.05 8.90 -9.90
CA LYS A 170 0.81 9.44 -10.46
C LYS A 170 1.00 9.85 -11.93
N SER A 171 2.08 10.55 -12.26
CA SER A 171 2.34 10.95 -13.64
C SER A 171 2.51 9.75 -14.57
N GLU A 172 3.20 8.69 -14.11
CA GLU A 172 3.38 7.45 -14.87
C GLU A 172 2.02 6.75 -15.08
N ILE A 173 1.22 6.57 -14.01
CA ILE A 173 -0.12 5.97 -14.10
C ILE A 173 -1.03 6.77 -15.02
N ASN A 174 -1.09 8.09 -14.85
CA ASN A 174 -2.00 8.94 -15.61
C ASN A 174 -1.61 9.04 -17.11
N SER A 175 -0.41 8.60 -17.48
CA SER A 175 0.02 8.46 -18.88
C SER A 175 -0.41 7.15 -19.55
N LEU A 176 -0.88 6.17 -18.76
CA LEU A 176 -1.43 4.92 -19.27
C LEU A 176 -2.79 5.19 -19.90
N ASN A 177 -3.13 4.47 -20.98
CA ASN A 177 -4.41 4.59 -21.68
C ASN A 177 -5.45 3.57 -21.17
N TRP A 178 -5.52 3.36 -19.85
CA TRP A 178 -6.43 2.39 -19.24
C TRP A 178 -7.72 3.06 -18.78
N THR A 179 -8.80 2.81 -19.51
CA THR A 179 -10.15 3.28 -19.16
C THR A 179 -10.90 2.19 -18.43
N ILE A 180 -11.29 2.43 -17.18
CA ILE A 180 -11.98 1.46 -16.35
C ILE A 180 -13.47 1.80 -16.32
N ALA A 181 -14.29 0.86 -16.77
CA ALA A 181 -15.73 0.93 -16.65
C ALA A 181 -16.15 0.04 -15.46
N VAL A 182 -16.91 0.62 -14.54
CA VAL A 182 -17.47 0.01 -13.32
C VAL A 182 -18.96 0.26 -13.27
#